data_AF-A0A258J1L0-F1
#
_entry.id   AF-A0A258J1L0-F1
#
_cell.length_a   1.000
_cell.length_b   1.000
_cell.length_c   1.000
_cell.angle_alpha   90.00
_cell.angle_beta   90.00
_cell.angle_gamma   90.00
#
_symmetry.space_group_name_H-M   'P 1'
#
loop_
_entity.id
_entity.type
_entity.pdbx_description
1 polymer ?
#
loop_
_entity_poly.entity_id
_entity_poly.type
_entity_poly.pdbx_seq_one_letter_code
_entity_poly.pdbx_strand_id
1 'polypeptide(L)'
;MLGVLIAALDDPAVSARVLSALDGPDLSARLAAASQAEGRAPWEVMAALVRHFLDAASDEQFVQLIGIMNRAEDPGLAAVRAILSAALPEGTV
;
A
#
# COMPACT_ATOMS: atom_id res chain seq x y z
N MET A 1 0.45 -10.25 12.16
CA MET A 1 0.92 -8.88 11.88
C MET A 1 0.14 -8.24 10.74
N LEU A 2 -0.02 -8.89 9.58
CA LEU A 2 -0.81 -8.33 8.46
C LEU A 2 -2.28 -8.01 8.82
N GLY A 3 -2.96 -8.88 9.56
CA GLY A 3 -4.33 -8.57 10.03
C GLY A 3 -4.42 -7.32 10.92
N VAL A 4 -3.36 -7.02 11.69
CA VAL A 4 -3.28 -5.78 12.50
C VAL A 4 -3.02 -4.57 11.61
N LEU A 5 -2.20 -4.72 10.57
CA LEU A 5 -1.99 -3.68 9.57
C LEU A 5 -3.29 -3.34 8.83
N ILE A 6 -4.06 -4.34 8.38
CA ILE A 6 -5.36 -4.12 7.73
C ILE A 6 -6.32 -3.38 8.67
N ALA A 7 -6.44 -3.83 9.92
CA ALA A 7 -7.31 -3.18 10.89
C ALA A 7 -6.86 -1.74 11.20
N ALA A 8 -5.55 -1.49 11.20
CA ALA A 8 -5.00 -0.15 11.40
C ALA A 8 -5.25 0.78 10.20
N LEU A 9 -5.30 0.25 8.97
CA LEU A 9 -5.60 1.03 7.77
C LEU A 9 -7.08 1.44 7.66
N ASP A 10 -7.99 0.82 8.42
CA ASP A 10 -9.38 1.27 8.55
C ASP A 10 -9.50 2.58 9.37
N ASP A 11 -8.47 2.97 10.12
CA ASP A 11 -8.40 4.28 10.79
C ASP A 11 -7.85 5.35 9.83
N PRO A 12 -8.66 6.38 9.47
CA PRO A 12 -8.22 7.46 8.58
C PRO A 12 -6.97 8.19 9.07
N ALA A 13 -6.79 8.34 10.40
CA ALA A 13 -5.62 9.02 10.97
C ALA A 13 -4.34 8.20 10.84
N VAL A 14 -4.43 6.87 10.92
CA VAL A 14 -3.29 5.97 10.68
C VAL A 14 -2.97 5.94 9.20
N SER A 15 -3.98 5.79 8.34
CA SER A 15 -3.78 5.77 6.89
C SER A 15 -3.19 7.07 6.36
N ALA A 16 -3.59 8.22 6.90
CA ALA A 16 -2.95 9.50 6.57
C ALA A 16 -1.47 9.55 7.00
N ARG A 17 -1.10 9.00 8.17
CA ARG A 17 0.30 8.92 8.59
C ARG A 17 1.13 8.00 7.71
N VAL A 18 0.61 6.82 7.39
CA VAL A 18 1.28 5.87 6.49
C VAL A 18 1.49 6.52 5.12
N LEU A 19 0.47 7.21 4.61
CA LEU A 19 0.57 7.96 3.36
C LEU A 19 1.64 9.07 3.43
N SER A 20 1.73 9.80 4.54
CA SER A 20 2.78 10.82 4.72
C SER A 20 4.19 10.23 4.86
N ALA A 21 4.30 8.98 5.31
CA ALA A 21 5.57 8.27 5.48
C ALA A 21 6.00 7.52 4.20
N LEU A 22 5.13 7.39 3.19
CA LEU A 22 5.48 6.86 1.88
C LEU A 22 6.37 7.86 1.15
N ASP A 23 7.66 7.88 1.50
CA ASP A 23 8.68 8.63 0.78
C ASP A 23 8.79 8.11 -0.65
N GLY A 24 8.32 8.93 -1.60
CA GLY A 24 8.26 8.56 -3.01
C GLY A 24 7.29 9.46 -3.79
N PRO A 25 7.77 10.54 -4.43
CA PRO A 25 6.90 11.44 -5.20
C PRO A 25 6.17 10.71 -6.35
N ASP A 26 6.80 9.70 -6.95
CA ASP A 26 6.19 8.88 -8.01
C ASP A 26 4.99 8.06 -7.51
N LEU A 27 5.18 7.29 -6.43
CA LEU A 27 4.13 6.43 -5.88
C LEU A 27 2.95 7.26 -5.34
N SER A 28 3.26 8.41 -4.72
CA SER A 28 2.24 9.36 -4.26
C SER A 28 1.43 9.94 -5.42
N ALA A 29 2.10 10.30 -6.53
CA ALA A 29 1.42 10.79 -7.73
C ALA A 29 0.54 9.72 -8.38
N ARG A 30 1.00 8.48 -8.46
CA ARG A 30 0.23 7.34 -8.99
C ARG A 30 -1.00 7.04 -8.13
N LEU A 31 -0.84 7.07 -6.80
CA LEU A 31 -1.96 6.90 -5.89
C LEU A 31 -2.97 8.05 -5.99
N ALA A 32 -2.49 9.30 -6.13
CA ALA A 32 -3.37 10.45 -6.37
C ALA A 32 -4.11 10.33 -7.72
N ALA A 33 -3.45 9.86 -8.78
CA ALA A 33 -4.12 9.62 -10.06
C ALA A 33 -5.23 8.55 -9.94
N ALA A 34 -4.94 7.45 -9.25
CA ALA A 34 -5.94 6.40 -8.98
C ALA A 34 -7.11 6.93 -8.12
N SER A 35 -6.83 7.73 -7.10
CA SER A 35 -7.85 8.32 -6.24
C SER A 35 -8.77 9.27 -7.01
N GLN A 36 -8.21 10.09 -7.90
CA GLN A 36 -8.99 10.96 -8.77
C GLN A 36 -9.84 10.19 -9.77
N ALA A 37 -9.34 9.06 -10.31
CA ALA A 37 -10.10 8.20 -11.23
C ALA A 37 -11.28 7.50 -10.54
N GLU A 38 -11.12 7.10 -9.28
CA GLU A 38 -12.17 6.45 -8.48
C GLU A 38 -13.10 7.45 -7.77
N GLY A 39 -12.76 8.74 -7.71
CA GLY A 39 -13.51 9.74 -6.95
C GLY A 39 -13.49 9.52 -5.43
N ARG A 40 -12.42 8.90 -4.93
CA ARG A 40 -12.24 8.51 -3.51
C ARG A 40 -11.02 9.20 -2.93
N ALA A 41 -10.92 9.25 -1.60
CA ALA A 41 -9.74 9.83 -0.98
C ALA A 41 -8.50 8.92 -1.16
N PRO A 42 -7.28 9.46 -1.30
CA PRO A 42 -6.06 8.64 -1.49
C PRO A 42 -5.85 7.56 -0.44
N TRP A 43 -6.19 7.85 0.82
CA TRP A 43 -6.07 6.90 1.93
C TRP A 43 -7.09 5.75 1.82
N GLU A 44 -8.28 6.00 1.27
CA GLU A 44 -9.30 4.96 1.02
C GLU A 44 -8.87 4.02 -0.11
N VAL A 45 -8.29 4.58 -1.17
CA VAL A 45 -7.75 3.80 -2.29
C VAL A 45 -6.58 2.96 -1.82
N MET A 46 -5.66 3.53 -1.05
CA MET A 46 -4.54 2.78 -0.44
C MET A 46 -5.04 1.59 0.40
N ALA A 47 -5.97 1.83 1.33
CA ALA A 47 -6.52 0.78 2.18
C ALA A 47 -7.21 -0.33 1.36
N ALA A 48 -7.95 0.06 0.32
CA ALA A 48 -8.61 -0.89 -0.58
C ALA A 48 -7.61 -1.73 -1.38
N LEU A 49 -6.55 -1.13 -1.93
CA LEU A 49 -5.50 -1.84 -2.66
C LEU A 49 -4.75 -2.83 -1.75
N VAL A 50 -4.44 -2.42 -0.52
CA VAL A 50 -3.80 -3.32 0.46
C VAL A 50 -4.69 -4.51 0.80
N ARG A 51 -5.98 -4.29 1.03
CA ARG A 51 -6.93 -5.38 1.29
C ARG A 51 -7.08 -6.31 0.08
N HIS A 52 -7.27 -5.73 -1.11
CA HIS A 52 -7.40 -6.51 -2.34
C HIS A 52 -6.17 -7.38 -2.61
N PHE A 53 -4.96 -6.83 -2.41
CA PHE A 53 -3.73 -7.60 -2.54
C PHE A 53 -3.71 -8.76 -1.55
N LEU A 54 -4.06 -8.55 -0.28
CA LEU A 54 -4.01 -9.63 0.72
C LEU A 54 -5.07 -10.71 0.49
N ASP A 55 -6.20 -10.35 -0.11
CA ASP A 55 -7.25 -11.29 -0.49
C ASP A 55 -6.91 -12.08 -1.77
N ALA A 56 -6.15 -11.47 -2.70
CA ALA A 56 -5.85 -12.04 -4.02
C ALA A 56 -4.40 -12.54 -4.19
N ALA A 57 -3.53 -12.29 -3.22
CA ALA A 57 -2.11 -12.58 -3.35
C ALA A 57 -1.84 -14.08 -3.43
N SER A 58 -0.99 -14.47 -4.37
CA SER A 58 -0.47 -15.84 -4.45
C SER A 58 0.57 -16.10 -3.36
N ASP A 59 0.85 -17.38 -3.09
CA ASP A 59 1.90 -17.79 -2.14
C ASP A 59 3.26 -17.15 -2.47
N GLU A 60 3.59 -17.02 -3.76
CA GLU A 60 4.83 -16.37 -4.22
C GLU A 60 4.88 -14.88 -3.86
N GLN A 61 3.77 -14.17 -4.07
CA GLN A 61 3.63 -12.76 -3.70
C GLN A 61 3.70 -12.57 -2.19
N PHE A 62 3.12 -13.50 -1.41
CA PHE A 62 3.26 -13.51 0.04
C PHE A 62 4.70 -13.75 0.50
N VAL A 63 5.41 -14.72 -0.07
CA VAL A 63 6.83 -14.99 0.25
C VAL A 63 7.70 -13.77 -0.06
N GLN A 64 7.48 -13.12 -1.20
CA GLN A 64 8.19 -11.90 -1.57
C GLN A 64 7.90 -10.77 -0.57
N LEU A 65 6.64 -10.57 -0.20
CA LEU A 65 6.24 -9.56 0.78
C LEU A 65 6.93 -9.80 2.13
N ILE A 66 6.91 -11.04 2.64
CA ILE A 66 7.61 -11.40 3.89
C ILE A 66 9.12 -11.15 3.76
N GLY A 67 9.72 -11.47 2.61
CA GLY A 67 11.12 -11.20 2.34
C GLY A 67 11.49 -9.71 2.32
N ILE A 68 10.57 -8.84 1.89
CA ILE A 68 10.72 -7.38 1.95
C ILE A 68 10.58 -6.90 3.40
N MET A 69 9.54 -7.34 4.09
CA MET A 69 9.26 -6.97 5.49
C MET A 69 10.43 -7.32 6.42
N ASN A 70 11.03 -8.50 6.26
CA ASN A 70 12.14 -8.95 7.11
C ASN A 70 13.44 -8.15 6.94
N ARG A 71 13.57 -7.38 5.86
CA ARG A 71 14.77 -6.57 5.56
C ARG A 71 14.57 -5.09 5.84
N ALA A 72 13.34 -4.68 6.16
CA ALA A 72 12.99 -3.30 6.37
C ALA A 72 13.06 -2.92 7.86
N GLU A 73 13.45 -1.67 8.12
CA GLU A 73 13.42 -1.09 9.46
C GLU A 73 11.99 -0.87 9.95
N ASP A 74 11.09 -0.48 9.04
CA ASP A 74 9.63 -0.50 9.25
C ASP A 74 8.97 -1.53 8.31
N PRO A 75 8.69 -2.75 8.81
CA PRO A 75 8.03 -3.79 8.02
C PRO A 75 6.63 -3.41 7.54
N GLY A 76 5.89 -2.60 8.29
CA GLY A 76 4.53 -2.19 7.94
C GLY A 76 4.54 -1.24 6.75
N LEU A 77 5.38 -0.21 6.82
CA LEU A 77 5.55 0.76 5.73
C LEU A 77 6.12 0.08 4.47
N ALA A 78 7.10 -0.80 4.63
CA ALA A 78 7.67 -1.54 3.50
C ALA A 78 6.65 -2.45 2.82
N ALA A 79 5.77 -3.10 3.59
CA ALA A 79 4.68 -3.90 3.05
C ALA A 79 3.71 -3.05 2.23
N VAL A 80 3.23 -1.93 2.79
CA VAL A 80 2.31 -1.01 2.07
C VAL A 80 2.95 -0.49 0.79
N ARG A 81 4.22 -0.06 0.84
CA ARG A 81 4.95 0.42 -0.34
C ARG A 81 5.06 -0.65 -1.43
N ALA A 82 5.41 -1.87 -1.05
CA ALA A 82 5.54 -2.99 -1.99
C ALA A 82 4.20 -3.33 -2.65
N ILE A 83 3.12 -3.38 -1.86
CA ILE A 83 1.78 -3.66 -2.35
C ILE A 83 1.31 -2.58 -3.32
N LEU A 84 1.43 -1.30 -2.94
CA LEU A 84 1.03 -0.20 -3.81
C LEU A 84 1.82 -0.18 -5.12
N SER A 85 3.12 -0.49 -5.05
CA SER A 85 3.98 -0.55 -6.24
C SER A 85 3.57 -1.69 -7.19
N ALA A 86 3.09 -2.81 -6.65
CA ALA A 86 2.58 -3.94 -7.43
C ALA A 86 1.16 -3.71 -7.98
N ALA A 87 0.31 -3.01 -7.22
CA ALA A 87 -1.10 -2.82 -7.55
C ALA A 87 -1.35 -1.62 -8.48
N LEU A 88 -0.54 -0.57 -8.37
CA LEU A 88 -0.61 0.59 -9.26
C LEU A 88 0.22 0.30 -10.52
N PRO A 89 -0.23 0.65 -11.73
CA PRO A 89 0.61 0.55 -12.92
C PRO A 89 1.81 1.49 -12.80
N GLU A 90 2.99 1.05 -13.24
CA GLU A 90 4.15 1.95 -13.38
C GLU A 90 3.79 3.03 -14.40
N GLY A 91 3.95 4.30 -14.01
CA GLY A 91 3.61 5.44 -14.85
C GLY A 91 4.35 5.30 -16.17
N THR A 92 3.61 5.01 -17.24
CA THR A 92 4.15 4.99 -18.59
C THR A 92 4.46 6.44 -18.94
N VAL A 93 5.76 6.76 -19.01
CA VAL A 93 6.30 8.05 -19.46
C VAL A 93 5.82 8.38 -20.87
#